data_AF-A0A1A8Q3W1-F1
#
_entry.id   AF-A0A1A8Q3W1-F1
#
_cell.length_a   1.000
_cell.length_b   1.000
_cell.length_c   1.000
_cell.angle_alpha   90.00
_cell.angle_beta   90.00
_cell.angle_gamma   90.00
#
_symmetry.space_group_name_H-M   'P 1'
#
loop_
_entity.id
_entity.type
_entity.pdbx_description
1 polymer ?
#
loop_
_entity_poly.entity_id
_entity_poly.type
_entity_poly.pdbx_seq_one_letter_code
_entity_poly.pdbx_strand_id
1 'polypeptide(L)'
;MDLAAKDSYIQKYASKLFSQREKEPKKRPFVHFKSKSDNDPSKKKKKKLKNNSTDALAKKPPKHQQKSSPGAQKSLAAAKSQTQSTTVTTTQPSKDSSFSTVNVLRKRLHEKIEESRGQVTPSDSLSEAIKAKRARRKLERERKKRKRKEFLMKKHAEQNDLAPPAEIKKEEQTPAVSSKRNKTAILFNNIETVQEGYETKMQKKFRKKNSVKGNMTPLTGRNYKQLLSRVEERKEKLEKLREKDEQKACEMEKKIKWTNLLYKAEGVKIKDNEDMLRASLKKKEKRHAQRKKQWEQRSEHVVEKMQQRQDKRKKNIQKRKQVRTEKKKDRARKKGRVLPEDLKKVAV
;
A
#
# COMPACT_ATOMS: atom_id res chain seq x y z
N MET A 1 24.73 -28.09 37.53
CA MET A 1 24.52 -28.41 36.10
C MET A 1 25.85 -28.86 35.52
N ASP A 2 25.95 -30.16 35.27
CA ASP A 2 27.18 -30.85 34.90
C ASP A 2 27.73 -30.38 33.55
N LEU A 3 29.06 -30.33 33.41
CA LEU A 3 29.73 -29.83 32.19
C LEU A 3 29.39 -30.69 30.96
N ALA A 4 29.29 -32.00 31.15
CA ALA A 4 28.90 -32.95 30.12
C ALA A 4 27.48 -32.68 29.59
N ALA A 5 26.55 -32.25 30.45
CA ALA A 5 25.19 -31.92 30.05
C ALA A 5 25.13 -30.65 29.19
N LYS A 6 26.00 -29.67 29.47
CA LYS A 6 26.12 -28.44 28.67
C LYS A 6 26.72 -28.73 27.30
N ASP A 7 27.75 -29.58 27.24
CA ASP A 7 28.39 -29.93 25.97
C ASP A 7 27.45 -30.74 25.07
N SER A 8 26.73 -31.72 25.64
CA SER A 8 25.69 -32.47 24.91
C SER A 8 24.59 -31.55 24.36
N TYR A 9 24.18 -30.54 25.14
CA TYR A 9 23.21 -29.55 24.69
C TYR A 9 23.75 -28.70 23.53
N ILE A 10 25.01 -28.25 23.61
CA ILE A 10 25.65 -27.45 22.56
C ILE A 10 25.83 -28.27 21.28
N GLN A 11 26.24 -29.54 21.36
CA GLN A 11 26.36 -30.44 20.21
C GLN A 11 25.01 -30.73 19.55
N LYS A 12 23.95 -30.96 20.35
CA LYS A 12 22.57 -31.10 19.82
C LYS A 12 22.05 -29.82 19.17
N TYR A 13 22.43 -28.66 19.71
CA TYR A 13 22.05 -27.38 19.13
C TYR A 13 22.79 -27.11 17.81
N ALA A 14 24.10 -27.40 17.75
CA ALA A 14 24.92 -27.26 16.56
C ALA A 14 24.41 -28.15 15.42
N SER A 15 24.20 -29.45 15.67
CA SER A 15 23.68 -30.39 14.66
C SER A 15 22.33 -29.95 14.09
N LYS A 16 21.46 -29.35 14.91
CA LYS A 16 20.17 -28.82 14.47
C LYS A 16 20.30 -27.59 13.57
N LEU A 17 21.28 -26.72 13.82
CA LEU A 17 21.56 -25.55 12.97
C LEU A 17 22.18 -25.93 11.63
N PHE A 18 23.12 -26.88 11.62
CA PHE A 18 23.75 -27.34 10.37
C PHE A 18 22.76 -28.09 9.46
N SER A 19 21.92 -28.98 10.03
CA SER A 19 20.84 -29.66 9.28
C SER A 19 19.78 -28.70 8.72
N GLN A 20 19.59 -27.54 9.34
CA GLN A 20 18.66 -26.52 8.85
C GLN A 20 19.23 -25.69 7.69
N ARG A 21 20.56 -25.69 7.52
CA ARG A 21 21.27 -24.97 6.45
C ARG A 21 21.43 -25.82 5.18
N GLU A 22 21.55 -27.13 5.32
CA GLU A 22 21.64 -28.07 4.18
C GLU A 22 20.29 -28.43 3.55
N LYS A 23 19.17 -28.09 4.20
CA LYS A 23 17.87 -28.17 3.53
C LYS A 23 17.79 -27.07 2.48
N GLU A 24 18.05 -27.45 1.24
CA GLU A 24 17.81 -26.60 0.08
C GLU A 24 16.45 -25.90 0.21
N PRO A 25 16.35 -24.60 -0.11
CA PRO A 25 15.11 -23.86 0.00
C PRO A 25 14.07 -24.53 -0.92
N LYS A 26 13.12 -25.25 -0.33
CA LYS A 26 11.98 -25.85 -1.05
C LYS A 26 11.40 -24.79 -1.99
N LYS A 27 11.53 -25.00 -3.30
CA LYS A 27 11.00 -24.13 -4.36
C LYS A 27 9.48 -24.05 -4.22
N ARG A 28 9.00 -23.12 -3.41
CA ARG A 28 7.58 -22.81 -3.31
C ARG A 28 7.21 -22.00 -4.56
N PRO A 29 6.21 -22.43 -5.34
CA PRO A 29 5.74 -21.61 -6.46
C PRO A 29 5.26 -20.26 -5.94
N PHE A 30 5.69 -19.19 -6.60
CA PHE A 30 5.29 -17.82 -6.30
C PHE A 30 3.79 -17.68 -6.56
N VAL A 31 2.99 -17.56 -5.48
CA VAL A 31 1.55 -17.36 -5.58
C VAL A 31 1.26 -15.87 -5.66
N HIS A 32 0.73 -15.43 -6.81
CA HIS A 32 0.30 -14.06 -7.05
C HIS A 32 -0.80 -13.65 -6.04
N PHE A 33 -0.58 -12.55 -5.33
CA PHE A 33 -1.59 -11.93 -4.48
C PHE A 33 -2.70 -11.34 -5.37
N LYS A 34 -3.85 -12.03 -5.48
CA LYS A 34 -5.06 -11.48 -6.11
C LYS A 34 -5.65 -10.43 -5.18
N SER A 35 -5.34 -9.15 -5.41
CA SER A 35 -6.15 -8.06 -4.86
C SER A 35 -7.54 -8.16 -5.47
N LYS A 36 -8.56 -8.13 -4.62
CA LYS A 36 -9.96 -8.03 -5.03
C LYS A 36 -10.12 -6.83 -5.95
N SER A 37 -10.62 -7.06 -7.16
CA SER A 37 -11.09 -6.01 -8.04
C SER A 37 -12.49 -5.61 -7.57
N ASP A 38 -12.62 -4.39 -7.05
CA ASP A 38 -13.91 -3.72 -6.94
C ASP A 38 -14.35 -3.36 -8.36
N ASN A 39 -15.26 -4.16 -8.91
CA ASN A 39 -16.05 -3.79 -10.07
C ASN A 39 -17.49 -3.62 -9.57
N ASP A 40 -17.90 -2.38 -9.35
CA ASP A 40 -19.28 -1.95 -9.56
C ASP A 40 -19.28 -0.45 -9.94
N PRO A 41 -20.15 0.01 -10.87
CA PRO A 41 -19.97 1.27 -11.57
C PRO A 41 -20.71 2.42 -10.87
N SER A 42 -20.01 3.22 -10.09
CA SER A 42 -20.57 4.46 -9.53
C SER A 42 -20.00 5.72 -10.20
N LYS A 43 -20.84 6.30 -11.07
CA LYS A 43 -21.00 7.72 -11.44
C LYS A 43 -19.81 8.68 -11.24
N LYS A 44 -19.32 9.17 -12.39
CA LYS A 44 -18.38 10.28 -12.58
C LYS A 44 -18.79 11.56 -11.82
N LYS A 45 -17.87 12.13 -11.03
CA LYS A 45 -17.73 13.60 -10.86
C LYS A 45 -16.29 13.99 -11.21
N LYS A 46 -16.12 14.63 -12.38
CA LYS A 46 -14.85 15.19 -12.85
C LYS A 46 -14.51 16.44 -12.02
N LYS A 47 -13.37 16.44 -11.33
CA LYS A 47 -12.73 17.67 -10.81
C LYS A 47 -11.65 18.07 -11.83
N LYS A 48 -11.86 19.19 -12.51
CA LYS A 48 -10.90 19.75 -13.48
C LYS A 48 -9.68 20.29 -12.74
N LEU A 49 -8.48 19.83 -13.12
CA LEU A 49 -7.22 20.51 -12.80
C LEU A 49 -6.88 21.42 -13.98
N LYS A 50 -6.68 22.71 -13.70
CA LYS A 50 -6.21 23.72 -14.66
C LYS A 50 -4.71 23.48 -14.91
N ASN A 51 -4.33 23.30 -16.17
CA ASN A 51 -2.95 23.46 -16.61
C ASN A 51 -2.88 24.76 -17.41
N ASN A 52 -1.99 25.66 -16.99
CA ASN A 52 -1.60 26.84 -17.73
C ASN A 52 -0.44 26.46 -18.66
N SER A 53 -0.57 26.76 -19.94
CA SER A 53 0.54 26.88 -20.88
C SER A 53 0.26 28.06 -21.81
N THR A 54 1.10 29.07 -21.72
CA THR A 54 1.28 30.16 -22.67
C THR A 54 1.97 29.64 -23.92
N ASP A 55 1.40 29.87 -25.11
CA ASP A 55 2.04 30.69 -26.15
C ASP A 55 1.15 30.82 -27.40
N ALA A 56 1.35 31.93 -28.09
CA ALA A 56 0.51 32.51 -29.14
C ALA A 56 0.62 31.83 -30.52
N LEU A 57 -0.42 31.96 -31.35
CA LEU A 57 -0.43 32.74 -32.61
C LEU A 57 -1.55 32.31 -33.59
N ALA A 58 -2.47 33.25 -33.86
CA ALA A 58 -3.18 33.56 -35.11
C ALA A 58 -4.22 32.63 -35.83
N LYS A 59 -5.26 33.34 -36.32
CA LYS A 59 -6.22 33.09 -37.44
C LYS A 59 -7.54 32.32 -37.18
N LYS A 60 -8.66 33.06 -37.31
CA LYS A 60 -10.04 32.59 -37.68
C LYS A 60 -10.16 32.42 -39.22
N PRO A 61 -11.30 32.04 -39.88
CA PRO A 61 -12.69 31.71 -39.46
C PRO A 61 -13.27 30.43 -40.20
N PRO A 62 -14.59 30.29 -40.55
CA PRO A 62 -15.76 29.91 -39.71
C PRO A 62 -16.66 28.78 -40.32
N LYS A 63 -17.76 28.40 -39.61
CA LYS A 63 -19.09 27.82 -40.06
C LYS A 63 -19.56 26.68 -39.12
N HIS A 64 -20.84 26.39 -38.82
CA HIS A 64 -22.17 27.02 -39.00
C HIS A 64 -23.20 26.11 -38.27
N GLN A 65 -24.35 26.68 -37.83
CA GLN A 65 -25.67 26.02 -37.56
C GLN A 65 -25.79 25.07 -36.33
N GLN A 66 -26.89 24.99 -35.56
CA GLN A 66 -28.20 25.65 -35.53
C GLN A 66 -28.98 25.26 -34.24
N LYS A 67 -29.91 26.14 -33.85
CA LYS A 67 -31.24 25.92 -33.20
C LYS A 67 -31.37 25.71 -31.68
N SER A 68 -31.86 26.78 -31.04
CA SER A 68 -32.87 26.88 -29.97
C SER A 68 -34.16 26.09 -30.33
N SER A 69 -35.07 25.68 -29.43
CA SER A 69 -35.92 26.49 -28.51
C SER A 69 -36.63 25.56 -27.45
N PRO A 70 -37.71 25.92 -26.70
CA PRO A 70 -37.65 26.12 -25.23
C PRO A 70 -38.79 25.43 -24.42
N GLY A 71 -38.85 25.71 -23.10
CA GLY A 71 -40.07 25.68 -22.25
C GLY A 71 -40.37 24.35 -21.57
N ALA A 72 -40.37 24.13 -20.25
CA ALA A 72 -40.87 24.84 -19.05
C ALA A 72 -42.13 24.16 -18.47
N GLN A 73 -42.14 24.12 -17.12
CA GLN A 73 -43.26 23.87 -16.18
C GLN A 73 -43.52 22.41 -15.75
N LYS A 74 -43.93 22.09 -14.50
CA LYS A 74 -43.88 22.67 -13.13
C LYS A 74 -44.51 21.59 -12.19
N SER A 75 -44.38 21.79 -10.87
CA SER A 75 -44.98 21.06 -9.72
C SER A 75 -44.10 19.93 -9.14
N LEU A 76 -43.50 20.00 -7.94
CA LEU A 76 -43.92 20.43 -6.58
C LEU A 76 -45.14 19.67 -6.04
N ALA A 77 -44.90 18.67 -5.19
CA ALA A 77 -45.55 18.55 -3.88
C ALA A 77 -44.84 17.49 -3.03
N ALA A 78 -44.53 17.88 -1.79
CA ALA A 78 -43.98 17.04 -0.73
C ALA A 78 -45.12 16.45 0.11
N ALA A 79 -44.94 15.24 0.65
CA ALA A 79 -45.66 14.79 1.83
C ALA A 79 -44.78 13.86 2.68
N LYS A 80 -44.60 14.28 3.93
CA LYS A 80 -43.95 13.58 5.05
C LYS A 80 -44.87 12.50 5.61
N SER A 81 -44.27 11.46 6.22
CA SER A 81 -44.53 10.98 7.60
C SER A 81 -43.94 9.56 7.74
N GLN A 82 -42.89 9.38 8.54
CA GLN A 82 -42.87 9.12 10.00
C GLN A 82 -43.22 7.67 10.39
N THR A 83 -42.15 6.95 10.68
CA THR A 83 -41.89 6.05 11.81
C THR A 83 -43.00 5.92 12.85
N GLN A 84 -43.33 4.67 13.22
CA GLN A 84 -43.43 4.29 14.63
C GLN A 84 -43.26 2.78 14.84
N SER A 85 -42.45 2.48 15.85
CA SER A 85 -42.13 1.21 16.48
C SER A 85 -43.25 0.74 17.41
N THR A 86 -43.41 -0.57 17.59
CA THR A 86 -43.79 -1.13 18.91
C THR A 86 -43.35 -2.58 19.02
N THR A 87 -42.62 -2.84 20.10
CA THR A 87 -42.18 -4.11 20.65
C THR A 87 -43.30 -4.75 21.47
N VAL A 88 -43.50 -6.07 21.37
CA VAL A 88 -43.93 -6.91 22.50
C VAL A 88 -43.44 -8.36 22.33
N THR A 89 -42.56 -8.73 23.26
CA THR A 89 -42.29 -10.04 23.89
C THR A 89 -43.59 -10.80 24.24
N THR A 90 -43.75 -12.13 24.14
CA THR A 90 -43.21 -13.17 25.05
C THR A 90 -43.96 -14.51 24.81
N THR A 91 -43.24 -15.66 24.75
CA THR A 91 -43.57 -17.07 25.12
C THR A 91 -44.92 -17.71 24.72
N GLN A 92 -45.15 -18.99 24.40
CA GLN A 92 -44.45 -20.30 24.45
C GLN A 92 -45.37 -21.32 23.66
N PRO A 93 -45.16 -22.66 23.64
CA PRO A 93 -45.32 -23.49 22.45
C PRO A 93 -46.71 -24.12 22.31
N SER A 94 -47.16 -24.32 21.07
CA SER A 94 -48.17 -25.32 20.75
C SER A 94 -47.74 -26.11 19.52
N LYS A 95 -47.54 -27.42 19.71
CA LYS A 95 -47.54 -28.38 18.61
C LYS A 95 -48.98 -28.46 18.15
N ASP A 96 -49.27 -27.96 16.96
CA ASP A 96 -50.26 -28.56 16.09
C ASP A 96 -49.85 -28.37 14.64
N SER A 97 -49.98 -29.46 13.90
CA SER A 97 -49.57 -29.62 12.52
C SER A 97 -50.35 -28.67 11.60
N SER A 98 -49.77 -27.51 11.32
CA SER A 98 -50.07 -26.84 10.06
C SER A 98 -48.99 -27.26 9.07
N PHE A 99 -49.40 -28.01 8.04
CA PHE A 99 -48.71 -28.05 6.75
C PHE A 99 -48.76 -26.63 6.16
N SER A 100 -48.03 -25.71 6.79
CA SER A 100 -47.91 -24.35 6.33
C SER A 100 -47.12 -24.41 5.02
N THR A 101 -47.69 -23.86 3.97
CA THR A 101 -47.02 -23.56 2.70
C THR A 101 -45.64 -22.93 2.93
N VAL A 102 -45.47 -22.18 4.03
CA VAL A 102 -44.19 -21.62 4.47
C VAL A 102 -43.18 -22.70 4.89
N ASN A 103 -43.60 -23.75 5.59
CA ASN A 103 -42.73 -24.86 5.97
C ASN A 103 -42.34 -25.71 4.75
N VAL A 104 -43.27 -25.92 3.82
CA VAL A 104 -42.97 -26.57 2.52
C VAL A 104 -41.99 -25.71 1.71
N LEU A 105 -42.18 -24.39 1.69
CA LEU A 105 -41.26 -23.46 1.02
C LEU A 105 -39.89 -23.41 1.68
N ARG A 106 -39.82 -23.45 3.02
CA ARG A 106 -38.55 -23.53 3.77
C ARG A 106 -37.83 -24.84 3.50
N LYS A 107 -38.55 -25.96 3.45
CA LYS A 107 -38.00 -27.27 3.09
C LYS A 107 -37.48 -27.26 1.65
N ARG A 108 -38.28 -26.78 0.70
CA ARG A 108 -37.91 -26.67 -0.73
C ARG A 108 -36.76 -25.68 -0.95
N LEU A 109 -36.68 -24.61 -0.15
CA LEU A 109 -35.56 -23.66 -0.16
C LEU A 109 -34.29 -24.30 0.38
N HIS A 110 -34.36 -25.03 1.50
CA HIS A 110 -33.21 -25.74 2.05
C HIS A 110 -32.73 -26.84 1.09
N GLU A 111 -33.65 -27.59 0.50
CA GLU A 111 -33.38 -28.58 -0.54
C GLU A 111 -32.72 -27.92 -1.77
N LYS A 112 -33.21 -26.77 -2.24
CA LYS A 112 -32.59 -26.00 -3.33
C LYS A 112 -31.21 -25.46 -2.98
N ILE A 113 -31.01 -25.02 -1.73
CA ILE A 113 -29.72 -24.57 -1.21
C ILE A 113 -28.74 -25.76 -1.13
N GLU A 114 -29.21 -26.95 -0.78
CA GLU A 114 -28.39 -28.15 -0.66
C GLU A 114 -28.05 -28.74 -2.04
N GLU A 115 -29.00 -28.79 -2.97
CA GLU A 115 -28.79 -29.11 -4.39
C GLU A 115 -27.79 -28.16 -5.06
N SER A 116 -27.93 -26.86 -4.83
CA SER A 116 -26.99 -25.85 -5.38
C SER A 116 -25.62 -25.90 -4.70
N ARG A 117 -25.53 -26.40 -3.46
CA ARG A 117 -24.25 -26.73 -2.82
C ARG A 117 -23.63 -28.01 -3.40
N GLY A 118 -24.43 -28.94 -3.92
CA GLY A 118 -23.98 -30.15 -4.63
C GLY A 118 -23.36 -29.91 -6.01
N GLN A 119 -23.62 -28.75 -6.65
CA GLN A 119 -22.93 -28.36 -7.90
C GLN A 119 -21.51 -27.79 -7.69
N VAL A 120 -21.08 -27.65 -6.44
CA VAL A 120 -19.68 -27.44 -6.09
C VAL A 120 -19.20 -28.71 -5.40
N THR A 121 -18.67 -29.65 -6.19
CA THR A 121 -17.96 -30.88 -5.79
C THR A 121 -17.90 -31.14 -4.26
N PRO A 122 -18.75 -32.02 -3.72
CA PRO A 122 -18.81 -32.31 -2.28
C PRO A 122 -17.54 -32.90 -1.66
N SER A 123 -16.57 -33.36 -2.46
CA SER A 123 -15.33 -33.98 -1.98
C SER A 123 -14.39 -33.03 -1.20
N ASP A 124 -14.49 -31.72 -1.42
CA ASP A 124 -13.55 -30.75 -0.83
C ASP A 124 -14.08 -30.05 0.42
N SER A 125 -15.36 -30.22 0.77
CA SER A 125 -15.93 -29.61 1.99
C SER A 125 -15.97 -30.56 3.20
N LEU A 126 -15.83 -31.86 2.96
CA LEU A 126 -15.82 -32.92 3.98
C LEU A 126 -14.42 -33.43 4.33
N SER A 127 -13.39 -33.17 3.51
CA SER A 127 -12.02 -33.57 3.82
C SER A 127 -11.61 -33.03 5.20
N GLU A 128 -11.35 -33.95 6.13
CA GLU A 128 -10.93 -33.70 7.49
C GLU A 128 -9.74 -32.73 7.56
N ALA A 129 -8.85 -32.80 6.57
CA ALA A 129 -7.72 -31.90 6.41
C ALA A 129 -8.12 -30.42 6.23
N ILE A 130 -9.21 -30.12 5.52
CA ILE A 130 -9.68 -28.75 5.30
C ILE A 130 -10.39 -28.21 6.54
N LYS A 131 -11.16 -29.06 7.25
CA LYS A 131 -11.75 -28.73 8.55
C LYS A 131 -10.67 -28.46 9.61
N ALA A 132 -9.65 -29.31 9.68
CA ALA A 132 -8.48 -29.13 10.56
C ALA A 132 -7.71 -27.84 10.24
N LYS A 133 -7.54 -27.49 8.97
CA LYS A 133 -6.91 -26.22 8.54
C LYS A 133 -7.73 -25.00 8.95
N ARG A 134 -9.06 -25.08 8.91
CA ARG A 134 -9.97 -24.03 9.37
C ARG A 134 -9.94 -23.89 10.90
N ALA A 135 -9.94 -24.99 11.63
CA ALA A 135 -9.80 -25.02 13.08
C ALA A 135 -8.46 -24.41 13.53
N ARG A 136 -7.34 -24.80 12.89
CA ARG A 136 -6.01 -24.20 13.14
C ARG A 136 -6.00 -22.69 12.89
N ARG A 137 -6.61 -22.22 11.81
CA ARG A 137 -6.74 -20.77 11.53
C ARG A 137 -7.59 -20.04 12.56
N LYS A 138 -8.62 -20.68 13.13
CA LYS A 138 -9.47 -20.10 14.18
C LYS A 138 -8.66 -19.94 15.48
N LEU A 139 -7.97 -20.99 15.91
CA LEU A 139 -7.09 -20.98 17.09
C LEU A 139 -5.95 -19.96 16.95
N GLU A 140 -5.34 -19.86 15.76
CA GLU A 140 -4.28 -18.87 15.52
C GLU A 140 -4.80 -17.43 15.62
N ARG A 141 -6.00 -17.15 15.11
CA ARG A 141 -6.65 -15.84 15.24
C ARG A 141 -6.95 -15.50 16.70
N GLU A 142 -7.43 -16.47 17.47
CA GLU A 142 -7.67 -16.27 18.90
C GLU A 142 -6.37 -16.01 19.66
N ARG A 143 -5.29 -16.76 19.38
CA ARG A 143 -3.98 -16.49 19.96
C ARG A 143 -3.49 -15.08 19.67
N LYS A 144 -3.64 -14.62 18.42
CA LYS A 144 -3.27 -13.24 18.02
C LYS A 144 -4.14 -12.18 18.72
N LYS A 145 -5.44 -12.44 18.88
CA LYS A 145 -6.34 -11.55 19.64
C LYS A 145 -5.96 -11.49 21.13
N ARG A 146 -5.65 -12.63 21.76
CA ARG A 146 -5.18 -12.69 23.15
C ARG A 146 -3.90 -11.88 23.35
N LYS A 147 -2.88 -12.11 22.53
CA LYS A 147 -1.63 -11.33 22.57
C LYS A 147 -1.84 -9.82 22.38
N ARG A 148 -2.77 -9.42 21.49
CA ARG A 148 -3.08 -8.01 21.29
C ARG A 148 -3.78 -7.39 22.50
N LYS A 149 -4.66 -8.14 23.16
CA LYS A 149 -5.32 -7.72 24.41
C LYS A 149 -4.30 -7.65 25.56
N GLU A 150 -3.46 -8.66 25.74
CA GLU A 150 -2.38 -8.67 26.74
C GLU A 150 -1.42 -7.49 26.54
N PHE A 151 -1.01 -7.21 25.30
CA PHE A 151 -0.15 -6.06 25.02
C PHE A 151 -0.84 -4.72 25.31
N LEU A 152 -2.14 -4.61 25.01
CA LEU A 152 -2.91 -3.40 25.32
C LEU A 152 -3.08 -3.22 26.83
N MET A 153 -3.38 -4.29 27.56
CA MET A 153 -3.49 -4.28 29.02
C MET A 153 -2.15 -3.95 29.67
N LYS A 154 -1.04 -4.53 29.18
CA LYS A 154 0.31 -4.20 29.65
C LYS A 154 0.67 -2.74 29.41
N LYS A 155 0.33 -2.19 28.24
CA LYS A 155 0.53 -0.77 27.95
C LYS A 155 -0.31 0.15 28.85
N HIS A 156 -1.55 -0.25 29.15
CA HIS A 156 -2.40 0.47 30.09
C HIS A 156 -1.87 0.36 31.52
N ALA A 157 -1.38 -0.80 31.95
CA ALA A 157 -0.75 -0.99 33.26
C ALA A 157 0.53 -0.15 33.39
N GLU A 158 1.44 -0.19 32.41
CA GLU A 158 2.65 0.64 32.38
C GLU A 158 2.32 2.16 32.39
N GLN A 159 1.20 2.58 31.78
CA GLN A 159 0.74 3.97 31.88
C GLN A 159 0.16 4.34 33.24
N ASN A 160 -0.38 3.39 34.00
CA ASN A 160 -0.86 3.62 35.36
C ASN A 160 0.29 3.53 36.39
N ASP A 161 1.26 2.65 36.19
CA ASP A 161 2.46 2.53 37.04
C ASP A 161 3.43 3.72 36.89
N LEU A 162 3.29 4.50 35.80
CA LEU A 162 4.00 5.77 35.58
C LEU A 162 3.26 6.99 36.13
N ALA A 163 2.12 6.81 36.81
CA ALA A 163 1.46 7.85 37.57
C ALA A 163 1.86 7.73 39.06
N PRO A 164 2.65 8.67 39.62
CA PRO A 164 2.94 8.67 41.05
C PRO A 164 1.63 8.86 41.86
N PRO A 165 1.51 8.25 43.05
CA PRO A 165 0.34 8.44 43.90
C PRO A 165 0.33 9.89 44.36
N ALA A 166 -0.67 10.66 43.93
CA ALA A 166 -0.93 11.97 44.48
C ALA A 166 -1.44 11.79 45.92
N GLU A 167 -0.56 12.03 46.87
CA GLU A 167 -0.90 12.14 48.28
C GLU A 167 -1.94 13.24 48.52
N ILE A 168 -2.88 12.86 49.37
CA ILE A 168 -4.06 13.58 49.82
C ILE A 168 -3.63 14.75 50.70
N LYS A 169 -4.05 15.99 50.35
CA LYS A 169 -4.11 17.11 51.30
C LYS A 169 -5.57 17.54 51.48
N LYS A 170 -6.07 17.35 52.72
CA LYS A 170 -7.31 17.90 53.28
C LYS A 170 -7.16 19.43 53.37
N GLU A 171 -8.02 20.21 52.72
CA GLU A 171 -9.27 20.80 53.22
C GLU A 171 -9.07 22.02 54.16
N GLU A 172 -9.30 23.22 53.63
CA GLU A 172 -9.90 24.37 54.32
C GLU A 172 -10.79 25.14 53.32
N GLN A 173 -11.98 25.55 53.76
CA GLN A 173 -13.17 25.80 52.94
C GLN A 173 -13.45 27.29 52.64
N THR A 174 -13.61 27.61 51.34
CA THR A 174 -14.59 28.54 50.68
C THR A 174 -14.54 30.08 50.90
N PRO A 175 -15.14 30.94 50.04
CA PRO A 175 -16.00 30.66 48.86
C PRO A 175 -15.67 31.37 47.52
N ALA A 176 -16.09 30.69 46.45
CA ALA A 176 -16.64 31.15 45.17
C ALA A 176 -16.20 32.51 44.53
N VAL A 177 -15.39 32.43 43.47
CA VAL A 177 -15.73 33.07 42.18
C VAL A 177 -15.30 32.15 41.03
N SER A 178 -16.29 31.76 40.24
CA SER A 178 -16.15 31.03 38.98
C SER A 178 -15.28 31.77 37.97
N SER A 179 -14.22 31.13 37.46
CA SER A 179 -13.93 31.02 36.01
C SER A 179 -12.50 30.56 35.75
N LYS A 180 -12.35 29.34 35.24
CA LYS A 180 -11.26 28.94 34.35
C LYS A 180 -11.71 27.71 33.56
N ARG A 181 -12.86 27.84 32.89
CA ARG A 181 -13.20 26.97 31.76
C ARG A 181 -12.40 27.47 30.57
N ASN A 182 -11.39 26.68 30.20
CA ASN A 182 -10.83 26.55 28.84
C ASN A 182 -10.96 27.79 27.95
N LYS A 183 -10.00 28.72 28.02
CA LYS A 183 -9.80 29.77 27.02
C LYS A 183 -9.19 29.19 25.73
N THR A 184 -9.84 28.19 25.15
CA THR A 184 -9.58 27.73 23.78
C THR A 184 -10.87 27.79 22.96
N ALA A 185 -11.75 28.74 23.28
CA ALA A 185 -12.81 29.14 22.39
C ALA A 185 -12.18 30.04 21.33
N ILE A 186 -11.88 29.46 20.17
CA ILE A 186 -11.57 30.22 18.97
C ILE A 186 -12.85 31.01 18.64
N LEU A 187 -12.92 32.24 19.12
CA LEU A 187 -13.95 33.20 18.77
C LEU A 187 -13.69 33.61 17.32
N PHE A 188 -14.62 33.26 16.43
CA PHE A 188 -14.59 33.62 15.02
C PHE A 188 -14.81 35.14 14.88
N ASN A 189 -13.78 35.94 15.17
CA ASN A 189 -13.54 37.30 14.66
C ASN A 189 -12.25 37.94 15.22
N ASN A 190 -11.74 37.48 16.37
CA ASN A 190 -10.54 38.05 16.97
C ASN A 190 -9.33 37.19 16.62
N ILE A 191 -8.57 37.62 15.60
CA ILE A 191 -7.25 37.05 15.31
C ILE A 191 -6.28 37.63 16.35
N GLU A 192 -6.25 37.06 17.55
CA GLU A 192 -5.06 37.14 18.38
C GLU A 192 -3.98 36.34 17.65
N THR A 193 -3.10 37.06 16.96
CA THR A 193 -1.86 36.47 16.47
C THR A 193 -1.09 36.01 17.71
N VAL A 194 -1.17 34.72 18.01
CA VAL A 194 -0.20 34.04 18.86
C VAL A 194 1.17 34.48 18.36
N GLN A 195 1.96 35.09 19.23
CA GLN A 195 3.32 35.60 18.97
C GLN A 195 4.32 34.47 18.63
N GLU A 196 3.84 33.32 18.18
CA GLU A 196 4.61 32.33 17.44
C GLU A 196 4.51 32.68 15.95
N GLY A 197 5.11 33.83 15.63
CA GLY A 197 5.04 34.42 14.29
C GLY A 197 5.55 33.46 13.23
N TYR A 198 4.90 33.47 12.07
CA TYR A 198 5.42 32.88 10.84
C TYR A 198 6.87 33.38 10.63
N GLU A 199 7.86 32.53 10.89
CA GLU A 199 9.26 32.89 10.66
C GLU A 199 9.43 33.31 9.19
N THR A 200 9.77 34.58 8.97
CA THR A 200 10.07 35.07 7.63
C THR A 200 11.20 34.23 7.04
N LYS A 201 11.16 33.95 5.72
CA LYS A 201 12.22 33.19 5.02
C LYS A 201 13.64 33.70 5.36
N MET A 202 13.78 35.00 5.64
CA MET A 202 15.00 35.66 6.08
C MET A 202 15.46 35.21 7.48
N GLN A 203 14.58 35.19 8.47
CA GLN A 203 14.90 34.72 9.82
C GLN A 203 15.31 33.25 9.82
N LYS A 204 14.64 32.41 9.02
CA LYS A 204 15.02 30.99 8.86
C LYS A 204 16.40 30.80 8.22
N LYS A 205 16.79 31.66 7.26
CA LYS A 205 18.15 31.66 6.69
C LYS A 205 19.18 32.09 7.74
N PHE A 206 18.87 33.10 8.53
CA PHE A 206 19.74 33.58 9.60
C PHE A 206 19.96 32.51 10.68
N ARG A 207 18.89 31.87 11.18
CA ARG A 207 18.98 30.74 12.12
C ARG A 207 19.83 29.59 11.56
N LYS A 208 19.67 29.26 10.28
CA LYS A 208 20.50 28.23 9.62
C LYS A 208 21.96 28.63 9.54
N LYS A 209 22.27 29.89 9.23
CA LYS A 209 23.65 30.39 9.19
C LYS A 209 24.29 30.33 10.59
N ASN A 210 23.54 30.72 11.62
CA ASN A 210 24.00 30.71 13.01
C ASN A 210 24.12 29.28 13.59
N SER A 211 23.38 28.32 13.05
CA SER A 211 23.49 26.90 13.40
C SER A 211 24.74 26.24 12.80
N VAL A 212 25.42 26.89 11.84
CA VAL A 212 26.70 26.39 11.31
C VAL A 212 27.82 26.74 12.28
N LYS A 213 28.51 25.72 12.79
CA LYS A 213 29.55 25.80 13.80
C LYS A 213 30.90 25.81 13.11
N GLY A 214 31.75 26.77 13.48
CA GLY A 214 33.09 26.92 12.89
C GLY A 214 33.08 27.16 11.38
N ASN A 215 32.02 27.76 10.82
CA ASN A 215 31.83 27.97 9.37
C ASN A 215 31.83 26.69 8.52
N MET A 216 31.76 25.51 9.15
CA MET A 216 31.79 24.21 8.47
C MET A 216 30.39 23.60 8.45
N THR A 217 29.82 23.47 7.26
CA THR A 217 28.52 22.79 7.11
C THR A 217 28.68 21.28 7.33
N PRO A 218 27.85 20.64 8.16
CA PRO A 218 27.96 19.22 8.41
C PRO A 218 27.61 18.40 7.16
N LEU A 219 28.35 17.33 6.90
CA LEU A 219 28.11 16.39 5.80
C LEU A 219 26.94 15.46 6.14
N THR A 220 25.74 16.02 6.00
CA THR A 220 24.48 15.38 6.34
C THR A 220 23.60 15.18 5.09
N GLY A 221 22.74 14.15 5.14
CA GLY A 221 21.70 13.93 4.14
C GLY A 221 21.85 12.62 3.34
N ARG A 222 21.08 12.51 2.25
CA ARG A 222 21.01 11.31 1.38
C ARG A 222 21.45 11.61 -0.07
N ASN A 223 21.99 12.80 -0.32
CA ASN A 223 22.48 13.22 -1.62
C ASN A 223 23.93 12.79 -1.80
N TYR A 224 24.14 11.50 -2.02
CA TYR A 224 25.49 10.90 -2.05
C TYR A 224 26.44 11.54 -3.06
N LYS A 225 25.94 12.03 -4.20
CA LYS A 225 26.75 12.74 -5.21
C LYS A 225 27.31 14.06 -4.65
N GLN A 226 26.44 14.88 -4.06
CA GLN A 226 26.83 16.15 -3.44
C GLN A 226 27.72 15.95 -2.22
N LEU A 227 27.47 14.89 -1.43
CA LEU A 227 28.34 14.58 -0.30
C LEU A 227 29.72 14.16 -0.78
N LEU A 228 29.80 13.34 -1.84
CA LEU A 228 31.07 12.91 -2.40
C LEU A 228 31.89 14.10 -2.92
N SER A 229 31.30 15.00 -3.73
CA SER A 229 32.03 16.17 -4.22
C SER A 229 32.48 17.09 -3.06
N ARG A 230 31.67 17.25 -2.00
CA ARG A 230 32.09 18.01 -0.82
C ARG A 230 33.23 17.35 -0.03
N VAL A 231 33.30 16.02 0.00
CA VAL A 231 34.43 15.34 0.64
C VAL A 231 35.69 15.53 -0.22
N GLU A 232 35.57 15.32 -1.52
CA GLU A 232 36.66 15.49 -2.50
C GLU A 232 37.20 16.93 -2.45
N GLU A 233 36.32 17.95 -2.52
CA GLU A 233 36.69 19.37 -2.37
C GLU A 233 37.38 19.68 -1.04
N ARG A 234 37.02 19.00 0.06
CA ARG A 234 37.68 19.19 1.36
C ARG A 234 39.07 18.60 1.37
N LYS A 235 39.24 17.41 0.79
CA LYS A 235 40.56 16.76 0.66
C LYS A 235 41.48 17.58 -0.23
N GLU A 236 41.01 18.00 -1.40
CA GLU A 236 41.80 18.85 -2.30
C GLU A 236 42.23 20.16 -1.62
N LYS A 237 41.35 20.78 -0.82
CA LYS A 237 41.71 21.99 -0.07
C LYS A 237 42.78 21.72 0.99
N LEU A 238 42.72 20.58 1.67
CA LEU A 238 43.72 20.18 2.65
C LEU A 238 45.05 19.83 1.97
N GLU A 239 45.03 19.13 0.84
CA GLU A 239 46.22 18.82 0.04
C GLU A 239 46.90 20.08 -0.49
N LYS A 240 46.13 20.99 -1.10
CA LYS A 240 46.64 22.32 -1.54
C LYS A 240 47.20 23.16 -0.40
N LEU A 241 46.66 23.03 0.81
CA LEU A 241 47.21 23.70 1.99
C LEU A 241 48.45 22.99 2.51
N ARG A 242 48.51 21.66 2.45
CA ARG A 242 49.67 20.86 2.87
C ARG A 242 50.89 21.11 1.98
N GLU A 243 50.68 21.26 0.68
CA GLU A 243 51.72 21.63 -0.30
C GLU A 243 52.32 23.02 -0.02
N LYS A 244 51.54 23.94 0.54
CA LYS A 244 51.99 25.31 0.86
C LYS A 244 52.57 25.40 2.26
N ASP A 245 51.78 24.99 3.26
CA ASP A 245 52.03 25.15 4.69
C ASP A 245 51.46 23.96 5.48
N GLU A 246 52.31 23.03 5.88
CA GLU A 246 51.90 21.82 6.63
C GLU A 246 51.26 22.14 7.98
N GLN A 247 51.75 23.18 8.68
CA GLN A 247 51.23 23.57 9.99
C GLN A 247 49.78 24.07 9.90
N LYS A 248 49.48 24.94 8.92
CA LYS A 248 48.12 25.43 8.67
C LYS A 248 47.19 24.30 8.24
N ALA A 249 47.67 23.34 7.46
CA ALA A 249 46.90 22.14 7.11
C ALA A 249 46.55 21.32 8.37
N CYS A 250 47.52 21.07 9.26
CA CYS A 250 47.29 20.34 10.51
C CYS A 250 46.28 21.06 11.42
N GLU A 251 46.35 22.38 11.53
CA GLU A 251 45.35 23.16 12.28
C GLU A 251 43.96 23.06 11.67
N MET A 252 43.85 23.15 10.33
CA MET A 252 42.58 22.99 9.62
C MET A 252 41.99 21.59 9.81
N GLU A 253 42.82 20.54 9.76
CA GLU A 253 42.38 19.19 10.08
C GLU A 253 41.87 19.07 11.52
N LYS A 254 42.60 19.63 12.49
CA LYS A 254 42.17 19.65 13.89
C LYS A 254 40.82 20.36 14.03
N LYS A 255 40.64 21.53 13.39
CA LYS A 255 39.37 22.26 13.36
C LYS A 255 38.23 21.42 12.77
N ILE A 256 38.48 20.71 11.66
CA ILE A 256 37.49 19.80 11.06
C ILE A 256 37.15 18.64 12.00
N LYS A 257 38.15 18.02 12.63
CA LYS A 257 37.96 16.90 13.57
C LYS A 257 37.13 17.34 14.78
N TRP A 258 37.43 18.50 15.37
CA TRP A 258 36.70 19.04 16.52
C TRP A 258 35.28 19.47 16.18
N THR A 259 35.08 20.20 15.07
CA THR A 259 33.73 20.59 14.63
C THR A 259 32.87 19.37 14.31
N ASN A 260 33.44 18.33 13.69
CA ASN A 260 32.77 17.06 13.47
C ASN A 260 32.39 16.37 14.78
N LEU A 261 33.27 16.38 15.79
CA LEU A 261 32.99 15.78 17.08
C LEU A 261 31.83 16.50 17.80
N LEU A 262 31.83 17.83 17.72
CA LEU A 262 30.79 18.67 18.31
C LEU A 262 29.43 18.44 17.64
N TYR A 263 29.39 18.31 16.32
CA TYR A 263 28.17 17.93 15.59
C TYR A 263 27.70 16.52 15.91
N LYS A 264 28.62 15.56 16.09
CA LYS A 264 28.26 14.20 16.53
C LYS A 264 27.67 14.21 17.94
N ALA A 265 28.20 15.05 18.84
CA ALA A 265 27.67 15.23 20.18
C ALA A 265 26.27 15.86 20.18
N GLU A 266 25.97 16.77 19.25
CA GLU A 266 24.63 17.30 19.00
C GLU A 266 23.66 16.24 18.41
N GLY A 267 24.17 15.08 18.00
CA GLY A 267 23.38 13.99 17.41
C GLY A 267 23.27 14.05 15.88
N VAL A 268 24.01 14.94 15.22
CA VAL A 268 24.04 15.04 13.76
C VAL A 268 24.84 13.88 13.16
N LYS A 269 24.20 13.12 12.25
CA LYS A 269 24.82 11.96 11.57
C LYS A 269 25.70 12.39 10.39
N ILE A 270 26.96 12.63 10.69
CA ILE A 270 27.99 13.03 9.73
C ILE A 270 28.43 11.82 8.87
N LYS A 271 28.55 12.02 7.55
CA LYS A 271 28.88 10.98 6.56
C LYS A 271 30.06 11.41 5.69
N ASP A 272 31.26 11.20 6.21
CA ASP A 272 32.50 11.72 5.60
C ASP A 272 33.29 10.63 4.86
N ASN A 273 32.90 9.36 5.02
CA ASN A 273 33.62 8.22 4.43
C ASN A 273 33.30 8.06 2.95
N GLU A 274 34.28 8.32 2.07
CA GLU A 274 34.12 8.24 0.61
C GLU A 274 33.68 6.87 0.12
N ASP A 275 34.30 5.79 0.60
CA ASP A 275 33.97 4.42 0.18
C ASP A 275 32.53 4.07 0.53
N MET A 276 32.06 4.49 1.70
CA MET A 276 30.68 4.29 2.12
C MET A 276 29.70 5.14 1.30
N LEU A 277 30.09 6.35 0.91
CA LEU A 277 29.30 7.22 0.03
C LEU A 277 29.20 6.62 -1.37
N ARG A 278 30.31 6.16 -1.96
CA ARG A 278 30.37 5.45 -3.26
C ARG A 278 29.56 4.16 -3.22
N ALA A 279 29.70 3.34 -2.18
CA ALA A 279 28.91 2.13 -2.00
C ALA A 279 27.40 2.43 -1.87
N SER A 280 27.06 3.50 -1.15
CA SER A 280 25.67 3.93 -1.00
C SER A 280 25.07 4.44 -2.31
N LEU A 281 25.86 5.15 -3.12
CA LEU A 281 25.51 5.61 -4.45
C LEU A 281 25.24 4.41 -5.36
N LYS A 282 26.16 3.43 -5.43
CA LYS A 282 25.99 2.17 -6.17
C LYS A 282 24.72 1.42 -5.73
N LYS A 283 24.44 1.32 -4.42
CA LYS A 283 23.20 0.70 -3.89
C LYS A 283 21.94 1.46 -4.35
N LYS A 284 21.99 2.79 -4.40
CA LYS A 284 20.88 3.62 -4.87
C LYS A 284 20.62 3.37 -6.36
N GLU A 285 21.67 3.35 -7.18
CA GLU A 285 21.59 3.08 -8.62
C GLU A 285 21.04 1.68 -8.90
N LYS A 286 21.55 0.65 -8.21
CA LYS A 286 21.00 -0.73 -8.31
C LYS A 286 19.50 -0.77 -8.03
N ARG A 287 19.03 -0.07 -7.00
CA ARG A 287 17.59 0.01 -6.69
C ARG A 287 16.79 0.72 -7.78
N HIS A 288 17.33 1.79 -8.37
CA HIS A 288 16.70 2.47 -9.49
C HIS A 288 16.64 1.58 -10.74
N ALA A 289 17.71 0.88 -11.07
CA ALA A 289 17.76 -0.06 -12.18
C ALA A 289 16.76 -1.20 -12.01
N GLN A 290 16.67 -1.79 -10.82
CA GLN A 290 15.66 -2.81 -10.49
C GLN A 290 14.24 -2.28 -10.68
N ARG A 291 13.97 -1.06 -10.20
CA ARG A 291 12.65 -0.44 -10.38
C ARG A 291 12.34 -0.18 -11.85
N LYS A 292 13.31 0.28 -12.63
CA LYS A 292 13.18 0.50 -14.08
C LYS A 292 12.84 -0.81 -14.78
N LYS A 293 13.61 -1.87 -14.54
CA LYS A 293 13.38 -3.21 -15.09
C LYS A 293 12.00 -3.75 -14.73
N GLN A 294 11.57 -3.61 -13.47
CA GLN A 294 10.23 -4.05 -13.05
C GLN A 294 9.12 -3.27 -13.75
N TRP A 295 9.33 -1.99 -14.04
CA TRP A 295 8.35 -1.18 -14.75
C TRP A 295 8.28 -1.57 -16.23
N GLU A 296 9.44 -1.76 -16.85
CA GLU A 296 9.59 -2.24 -18.23
C GLU A 296 8.91 -3.60 -18.43
N GLN A 297 9.17 -4.56 -17.53
CA GLN A 297 8.49 -5.86 -17.54
C GLN A 297 6.97 -5.73 -17.40
N ARG A 298 6.47 -4.76 -16.62
CA ARG A 298 5.03 -4.54 -16.52
C ARG A 298 4.46 -3.96 -17.80
N SER A 299 5.15 -3.03 -18.45
CA SER A 299 4.71 -2.48 -19.74
C SER A 299 4.74 -3.55 -20.84
N GLU A 300 5.81 -4.33 -20.93
CA GLU A 300 5.95 -5.46 -21.86
C GLU A 300 4.81 -6.46 -21.67
N HIS A 301 4.54 -6.88 -20.43
CA HIS A 301 3.44 -7.80 -20.12
C HIS A 301 2.06 -7.28 -20.53
N VAL A 302 1.83 -5.97 -20.41
CA VAL A 302 0.57 -5.36 -20.86
C VAL A 302 0.46 -5.41 -22.39
N VAL A 303 1.53 -5.07 -23.09
CA VAL A 303 1.60 -5.14 -24.56
C VAL A 303 1.44 -6.57 -25.04
N GLU A 304 2.13 -7.52 -24.43
CA GLU A 304 2.05 -8.95 -24.74
C GLU A 304 0.62 -9.46 -24.56
N LYS A 305 -0.04 -9.14 -23.44
CA LYS A 305 -1.45 -9.52 -23.23
C LYS A 305 -2.40 -8.90 -24.25
N MET A 306 -2.14 -7.67 -24.66
CA MET A 306 -2.92 -7.02 -25.72
C MET A 306 -2.74 -7.76 -27.04
N GLN A 307 -1.50 -8.09 -27.39
CA GLN A 307 -1.15 -8.83 -28.60
C GLN A 307 -1.75 -10.23 -28.60
N GLN A 308 -1.62 -10.99 -27.51
CA GLN A 308 -2.22 -12.31 -27.35
C GLN A 308 -3.76 -12.29 -27.56
N ARG A 309 -4.44 -11.24 -27.09
CA ARG A 309 -5.89 -11.07 -27.32
C ARG A 309 -6.19 -10.83 -28.80
N GLN A 310 -5.41 -9.98 -29.47
CA GLN A 310 -5.58 -9.72 -30.89
C GLN A 310 -5.28 -10.97 -31.72
N ASP A 311 -4.24 -11.71 -31.40
CA ASP A 311 -3.87 -12.93 -32.12
C ASP A 311 -4.90 -14.05 -31.90
N LYS A 312 -5.44 -14.18 -30.68
CA LYS A 312 -6.58 -15.07 -30.42
C LYS A 312 -7.79 -14.70 -31.28
N ARG A 313 -8.09 -13.40 -31.41
CA ARG A 313 -9.18 -12.91 -32.26
C ARG A 313 -8.91 -13.25 -33.74
N LYS A 314 -7.71 -12.97 -34.24
CA LYS A 314 -7.30 -13.29 -35.62
C LYS A 314 -7.41 -14.79 -35.92
N LYS A 315 -6.86 -15.64 -35.05
CA LYS A 315 -6.95 -17.10 -35.16
C LYS A 315 -8.41 -17.59 -35.16
N ASN A 316 -9.26 -17.06 -34.29
CA ASN A 316 -10.68 -17.42 -34.26
C ASN A 316 -11.43 -17.00 -35.54
N ILE A 317 -11.12 -15.82 -36.08
CA ILE A 317 -11.69 -15.35 -37.35
C ILE A 317 -11.23 -16.24 -38.51
N GLN A 318 -9.95 -16.58 -38.58
CA GLN A 318 -9.40 -17.49 -39.59
C GLN A 318 -10.06 -18.87 -39.51
N LYS A 319 -10.18 -19.45 -38.32
CA LYS A 319 -10.90 -20.72 -38.11
C LYS A 319 -12.36 -20.63 -38.58
N ARG A 320 -13.08 -19.55 -38.29
CA ARG A 320 -14.46 -19.35 -38.79
C ARG A 320 -14.52 -19.26 -40.31
N LYS A 321 -13.53 -18.61 -40.96
CA LYS A 321 -13.43 -18.55 -42.42
C LYS A 321 -13.16 -19.94 -43.01
N GLN A 322 -12.22 -20.69 -42.44
CA GLN A 322 -11.88 -22.07 -42.84
C GLN A 322 -13.09 -23.00 -42.73
N VAL A 323 -13.78 -22.99 -41.58
CA VAL A 323 -15.01 -23.79 -41.40
C VAL A 323 -16.10 -23.40 -42.40
N ARG A 324 -16.24 -22.12 -42.75
CA ARG A 324 -17.20 -21.70 -43.80
C ARG A 324 -16.78 -22.23 -45.17
N THR A 325 -15.49 -22.20 -45.52
CA THR A 325 -15.00 -22.73 -46.79
C THR A 325 -15.12 -24.25 -46.85
N GLU A 326 -14.79 -24.96 -45.78
CA GLU A 326 -14.95 -26.41 -45.65
C GLU A 326 -16.41 -26.81 -45.78
N LYS A 327 -17.33 -26.15 -45.05
CA LYS A 327 -18.77 -26.39 -45.22
C LYS A 327 -19.27 -26.17 -46.65
N LYS A 328 -18.71 -25.22 -47.39
CA LYS A 328 -19.03 -25.01 -48.81
C LYS A 328 -18.50 -26.17 -49.67
N LYS A 329 -17.26 -26.62 -49.41
CA LYS A 329 -16.66 -27.79 -50.08
C LYS A 329 -17.46 -29.06 -49.81
N ASP A 330 -17.83 -29.33 -48.57
CA ASP A 330 -18.62 -30.51 -48.19
C ASP A 330 -20.01 -30.49 -48.81
N ARG A 331 -20.66 -29.32 -48.90
CA ARG A 331 -21.92 -29.18 -49.62
C ARG A 331 -21.78 -29.45 -51.12
N ALA A 332 -20.66 -29.07 -51.74
CA ALA A 332 -20.39 -29.37 -53.15
C ALA A 332 -20.17 -30.88 -53.36
N ARG A 333 -19.38 -31.52 -52.48
CA ARG A 333 -19.17 -32.99 -52.50
C ARG A 333 -20.48 -33.76 -52.31
N LYS A 334 -21.33 -33.36 -51.37
CA LYS A 334 -22.67 -33.97 -51.17
C LYS A 334 -23.59 -33.83 -52.38
N LYS A 335 -23.37 -32.83 -53.23
CA LYS A 335 -24.08 -32.64 -54.51
C LYS A 335 -23.38 -33.35 -55.69
N GLY A 336 -22.37 -34.17 -55.44
CA GLY A 336 -21.63 -34.91 -56.47
C GLY A 336 -20.61 -34.07 -57.26
N ARG A 337 -20.30 -32.83 -56.84
CA ARG A 337 -19.30 -32.01 -57.53
C ARG A 337 -17.89 -32.39 -57.07
N VAL A 338 -17.03 -32.79 -58.00
CA VAL A 338 -15.61 -33.09 -57.74
C VAL A 338 -14.83 -31.78 -57.60
N LEU A 339 -14.08 -31.63 -56.50
CA LEU A 339 -13.25 -30.45 -56.26
C LEU A 339 -11.83 -30.67 -56.79
N PRO A 340 -11.12 -29.61 -57.23
CA PRO A 340 -9.72 -29.71 -57.67
C PRO A 340 -8.77 -30.31 -56.63
N GLU A 341 -9.08 -30.17 -55.34
CA GLU A 341 -8.31 -30.78 -54.24
C GLU A 341 -8.48 -32.29 -54.18
N ASP A 342 -9.63 -32.82 -54.60
CA ASP A 342 -9.90 -34.26 -54.60
C ASP A 342 -9.18 -34.92 -55.78
N LEU A 343 -9.07 -34.23 -56.93
CA LEU A 343 -8.24 -34.67 -58.06
C LEU A 343 -6.75 -34.73 -57.73
N LYS A 344 -6.24 -33.75 -56.97
CA LYS A 344 -4.84 -33.74 -56.52
C LYS A 344 -4.52 -34.84 -55.50
N LYS A 345 -5.50 -35.34 -54.77
CA LYS A 345 -5.33 -36.46 -53.82
C LYS A 345 -5.32 -37.83 -54.48
N VAL A 346 -5.85 -37.94 -55.70
CA VAL A 346 -5.88 -39.18 -56.48
C VAL A 346 -4.66 -39.29 -57.39
N ALA A 347 -4.01 -38.17 -57.72
CA ALA A 347 -2.78 -38.10 -58.50
C ALA A 347 -1.49 -38.31 -57.67
N VAL A 348 -1.61 -38.47 -56.34
CA VAL A 348 -0.56 -38.90 -55.41
C VAL A 348 -0.96 -40.26 -54.90
#